data_AF-C0HHW3-F1
#
_entry.id   AF-C0HHW3-F1
#
_cell.length_a   1.000
_cell.length_b   1.000
_cell.length_c   1.000
_cell.angle_alpha   90.00
_cell.angle_beta   90.00
_cell.angle_gamma   90.00
#
_symmetry.space_group_name_H-M   'P 1'
#
loop_
_entity.id
_entity.type
_entity.pdbx_description
1 polymer ?
#
loop_
_entity_poly.entity_id
_entity_poly.type
_entity_poly.pdbx_seq_one_letter_code
_entity_poly.pdbx_strand_id
1 'polypeptide(L)'
;MLNSFQAFLTGCSAGGLATYIHCDSFRALLPKDSRVKCLADGGFFLDVEDISGRRTMHSFYSDIVRLQGLRERFSHCNSNMDAGQCFFPREVVKHIVNPVFVLNPAYDAWQVQHALAPEASDPQHSWLDCRLDISKCSPKQLGILQGFRKELHDAISEAKQKRGWGFYINSCFVHCQSLNSLTWHSPTSPRVNNKSIAEAVGDWFFDRREVKEIDCEYPCNPTCHNLVFARPFKI
;
A
#
# COMPACT_ATOMS: atom_id res chain seq x y z
N MET A 1 25.01 13.03 -5.68
CA MET A 1 25.05 11.56 -5.77
C MET A 1 25.74 11.11 -7.07
N LEU A 2 26.94 11.62 -7.40
CA LEU A 2 27.56 11.33 -8.70
C LEU A 2 28.25 9.95 -8.77
N ASN A 3 28.38 9.23 -7.65
CA ASN A 3 29.13 7.97 -7.55
C ASN A 3 28.35 6.81 -6.89
N SER A 4 27.01 6.83 -6.85
CA SER A 4 26.25 5.72 -6.24
C SER A 4 26.05 4.57 -7.23
N PHE A 5 26.66 3.41 -6.98
CA PHE A 5 26.44 2.19 -7.76
C PHE A 5 25.08 1.53 -7.51
N GLN A 6 24.49 1.78 -6.35
CA GLN A 6 23.17 1.28 -5.96
C GLN A 6 22.39 2.39 -5.23
N ALA A 7 21.11 2.53 -5.55
CA ALA A 7 20.20 3.44 -4.87
C ALA A 7 18.85 2.75 -4.64
N PHE A 8 18.23 3.06 -3.51
CA PHE A 8 16.95 2.47 -3.11
C PHE A 8 16.01 3.59 -2.67
N LEU A 9 14.98 3.87 -3.48
CA LEU A 9 13.96 4.85 -3.12
C LEU A 9 12.88 4.14 -2.29
N THR A 10 12.59 4.65 -1.10
CA THR A 10 11.56 4.09 -0.23
C THR A 10 10.76 5.18 0.46
N GLY A 11 9.51 4.84 0.77
CA GLY A 11 8.63 5.70 1.55
C GLY A 11 7.43 4.91 2.07
N CYS A 12 6.84 5.41 3.17
CA CYS A 12 5.60 4.88 3.70
C CYS A 12 4.41 5.82 3.43
N SER A 13 3.21 5.26 3.26
CA SER A 13 1.93 5.97 3.27
C SER A 13 1.87 6.92 2.06
N ALA A 14 1.62 8.21 2.28
CA ALA A 14 1.80 9.24 1.24
C ALA A 14 3.20 9.18 0.59
N GLY A 15 4.26 8.86 1.36
CA GLY A 15 5.61 8.63 0.83
C GLY A 15 5.74 7.34 0.02
N GLY A 16 4.94 6.31 0.32
CA GLY A 16 4.86 5.08 -0.47
C GLY A 16 4.17 5.34 -1.81
N LEU A 17 3.07 6.10 -1.80
CA LEU A 17 2.43 6.59 -3.02
C LEU A 17 3.40 7.45 -3.85
N ALA A 18 4.10 8.38 -3.21
CA ALA A 18 5.12 9.19 -3.86
C ALA A 18 6.26 8.34 -4.45
N THR A 19 6.61 7.22 -3.82
CA THR A 19 7.61 6.28 -4.35
C THR A 19 7.15 5.66 -5.66
N TYR A 20 5.87 5.27 -5.79
CA TYR A 20 5.32 4.83 -7.09
C TYR A 20 5.44 5.94 -8.14
N ILE A 21 4.99 7.14 -7.81
CA ILE A 21 4.96 8.29 -8.74
C ILE A 21 6.38 8.67 -9.21
N HIS A 22 7.37 8.63 -8.32
CA HIS A 22 8.69 9.19 -8.57
C HIS A 22 9.79 8.17 -8.86
N CYS A 23 9.52 6.86 -8.83
CA CYS A 23 10.56 5.84 -9.01
C CYS A 23 11.40 6.06 -10.29
N ASP A 24 10.74 6.27 -11.44
CA ASP A 24 11.41 6.47 -12.72
C ASP A 24 12.12 7.83 -12.80
N SER A 25 11.52 8.88 -12.24
CA SER A 25 12.16 10.20 -12.17
C SER A 25 13.41 10.17 -11.30
N PHE A 26 13.35 9.47 -10.16
CA PHE A 26 14.50 9.27 -9.28
C PHE A 26 15.61 8.48 -9.99
N ARG A 27 15.26 7.42 -10.74
CA ARG A 27 16.22 6.68 -11.58
C ARG A 27 16.94 7.58 -12.57
N ALA A 28 16.23 8.53 -13.18
CA ALA A 28 16.77 9.44 -14.19
C ALA A 28 17.78 10.45 -13.63
N LEU A 29 17.78 10.70 -12.31
CA LEU A 29 18.73 11.59 -11.63
C LEU A 29 20.10 10.93 -11.38
N LEU A 30 20.22 9.62 -11.59
CA LEU A 30 21.41 8.84 -11.29
C LEU A 30 22.13 8.37 -12.57
N PRO A 31 23.45 8.08 -12.50
CA PRO A 31 24.18 7.52 -13.63
C PRO A 31 23.48 6.32 -14.29
N LYS A 32 23.70 6.13 -15.59
CA LYS A 32 23.08 5.03 -16.34
C LYS A 32 23.48 3.65 -15.80
N ASP A 33 24.64 3.52 -15.20
CA ASP A 33 25.11 2.24 -14.65
C ASP A 33 24.69 2.01 -13.19
N SER A 34 24.01 2.98 -12.58
CA SER A 34 23.46 2.82 -11.22
C SER A 34 22.29 1.85 -11.22
N ARG A 35 22.33 0.89 -10.29
CA ARG A 35 21.20 0.02 -9.99
C ARG A 35 20.21 0.77 -9.10
N VAL A 36 18.99 0.99 -9.58
CA VAL A 36 17.92 1.62 -8.80
C VAL A 36 16.76 0.65 -8.67
N LYS A 37 16.27 0.54 -7.44
CA LYS A 37 15.04 -0.18 -7.10
C LYS A 37 14.19 0.71 -6.19
N CYS A 38 12.89 0.44 -6.12
CA CYS A 38 11.97 1.21 -5.30
C CYS A 38 11.14 0.30 -4.39
N LEU A 39 10.86 0.73 -3.16
CA LEU A 39 9.99 0.04 -2.21
C LEU A 39 8.91 1.01 -1.73
N ALA A 40 7.65 0.67 -1.99
CA ALA A 40 6.53 1.46 -1.52
C ALA A 40 5.81 0.69 -0.41
N ASP A 41 5.84 1.23 0.82
CA ASP A 41 5.24 0.65 2.01
C ASP A 41 3.91 1.33 2.35
N GLY A 42 2.81 0.57 2.48
CA GLY A 42 1.50 1.11 2.89
C GLY A 42 0.96 2.22 1.98
N GLY A 43 1.47 2.30 0.74
CA GLY A 43 1.15 3.36 -0.22
C GLY A 43 0.19 2.92 -1.32
N PHE A 44 -0.30 1.68 -1.29
CA PHE A 44 -1.24 1.16 -2.28
C PHE A 44 -2.69 1.42 -1.85
N PHE A 45 -3.10 2.68 -1.91
CA PHE A 45 -4.46 3.14 -1.61
C PHE A 45 -5.47 2.64 -2.64
N LEU A 46 -6.65 2.22 -2.17
CA LEU A 46 -7.71 1.67 -3.01
C LEU A 46 -8.81 2.69 -3.34
N ASP A 47 -9.29 2.63 -4.58
CA ASP A 47 -10.50 3.32 -5.03
C ASP A 47 -11.70 2.39 -4.81
N VAL A 48 -12.25 2.42 -3.59
CA VAL A 48 -13.39 1.61 -3.18
C VAL A 48 -14.51 2.47 -2.62
N GLU A 49 -15.70 1.90 -2.56
CA GLU A 49 -16.81 2.47 -1.79
C GLU A 49 -16.60 2.24 -0.29
N ASP A 50 -16.93 3.24 0.50
CA ASP A 50 -17.03 3.13 1.94
C ASP A 50 -18.30 2.36 2.36
N ILE A 51 -18.45 2.10 3.65
CA ILE A 51 -19.60 1.36 4.21
C ILE A 51 -20.96 2.04 4.00
N SER A 52 -21.00 3.28 3.50
CA SER A 52 -22.21 4.00 3.10
C SER A 52 -22.44 4.00 1.58
N GLY A 53 -21.58 3.32 0.80
CA GLY A 53 -21.65 3.25 -0.66
C GLY A 53 -21.04 4.46 -1.37
N ARG A 54 -20.21 5.27 -0.68
CA ARG A 54 -19.61 6.48 -1.26
C ARG A 54 -18.14 6.27 -1.56
N ARG A 55 -17.66 6.82 -2.69
CA ARG A 55 -16.23 6.82 -3.04
C ARG A 55 -15.50 8.01 -2.41
N THR A 56 -15.32 7.96 -1.10
CA THR A 56 -14.72 9.06 -0.32
C THR A 56 -13.26 9.32 -0.73
N MET A 57 -12.42 8.28 -0.85
CA MET A 57 -11.02 8.44 -1.29
C MET A 57 -10.90 8.96 -2.73
N HIS A 58 -11.82 8.56 -3.61
CA HIS A 58 -11.85 9.02 -4.99
C HIS A 58 -12.10 10.53 -5.08
N SER A 59 -13.05 11.02 -4.27
CA SER A 59 -13.34 12.45 -4.18
C SER A 59 -12.13 13.22 -3.64
N PHE A 60 -11.49 12.70 -2.59
CA PHE A 60 -10.26 13.27 -2.03
C PHE A 60 -9.12 13.35 -3.06
N TYR A 61 -8.88 12.28 -3.84
CA TYR A 61 -7.86 12.29 -4.89
C TYR A 61 -8.23 13.19 -6.07
N SER A 62 -9.51 13.29 -6.42
CA SER A 62 -9.98 14.26 -7.43
C SER A 62 -9.63 15.69 -7.04
N ASP A 63 -9.80 16.03 -5.76
CA ASP A 63 -9.41 17.33 -5.23
C ASP A 63 -7.90 17.54 -5.28
N ILE A 64 -7.08 16.54 -4.94
CA ILE A 64 -5.62 16.61 -5.07
C ILE A 64 -5.21 16.86 -6.52
N VAL A 65 -5.74 16.09 -7.47
CA VAL A 65 -5.41 16.22 -8.91
C VAL A 65 -5.72 17.62 -9.41
N ARG A 66 -6.87 18.17 -9.02
CA ARG A 66 -7.29 19.53 -9.37
C ARG A 66 -6.40 20.58 -8.72
N LEU A 67 -6.16 20.49 -7.41
CA LEU A 67 -5.39 21.47 -6.65
C LEU A 67 -3.92 21.54 -7.08
N GLN A 68 -3.33 20.40 -7.44
CA GLN A 68 -1.92 20.29 -7.80
C GLN A 68 -1.65 20.38 -9.31
N GLY A 69 -2.70 20.50 -10.15
CA GLY A 69 -2.55 20.52 -11.61
C GLY A 69 -1.85 19.27 -12.12
N LEU A 70 -2.28 18.08 -11.67
CA LEU A 70 -1.58 16.83 -11.99
C LEU A 70 -1.89 16.32 -13.39
N ARG A 71 -2.98 16.77 -14.03
CA ARG A 71 -3.33 16.40 -15.41
C ARG A 71 -2.24 16.81 -16.40
N GLU A 72 -1.61 17.97 -16.18
CA GLU A 72 -0.52 18.46 -17.02
C GLU A 72 0.84 17.83 -16.69
N ARG A 73 0.97 17.22 -15.50
CA ARG A 73 2.24 16.66 -15.00
C ARG A 73 2.36 15.16 -15.21
N PHE A 74 1.24 14.45 -15.15
CA PHE A 74 1.20 12.99 -15.30
C PHE A 74 0.81 12.66 -16.73
N SER A 75 1.77 12.19 -17.53
CA SER A 75 1.54 11.86 -18.94
C SER A 75 0.47 10.80 -19.16
N HIS A 76 0.22 9.94 -18.17
CA HIS A 76 -0.85 8.95 -18.21
C HIS A 76 -2.23 9.51 -17.82
N CYS A 77 -2.29 10.66 -17.14
CA CYS A 77 -3.53 11.28 -16.70
C CYS A 77 -4.13 12.11 -17.85
N ASN A 78 -4.77 11.43 -18.80
CA ASN A 78 -5.38 12.10 -19.96
C ASN A 78 -6.75 12.74 -19.62
N SER A 79 -7.22 13.64 -20.48
CA SER A 79 -8.48 14.39 -20.27
C SER A 79 -9.73 13.52 -20.22
N ASN A 80 -9.70 12.32 -20.82
CA ASN A 80 -10.81 11.37 -20.84
C ASN A 80 -10.88 10.50 -19.58
N MET A 81 -9.86 10.55 -18.71
CA MET A 81 -9.91 9.89 -17.41
C MET A 81 -10.62 10.77 -16.38
N ASP A 82 -11.32 10.11 -15.48
CA ASP A 82 -11.75 10.76 -14.25
C ASP A 82 -10.52 11.29 -13.47
N ALA A 83 -10.66 12.47 -12.86
CA ALA A 83 -9.55 13.15 -12.20
C ALA A 83 -8.98 12.36 -11.01
N GLY A 84 -9.83 11.74 -10.19
CA GLY A 84 -9.40 10.94 -9.05
C GLY A 84 -8.72 9.65 -9.48
N GLN A 85 -9.22 9.04 -10.56
CA GLN A 85 -8.74 7.74 -11.04
C GLN A 85 -7.24 7.72 -11.36
N CYS A 86 -6.71 8.75 -12.03
CA CYS A 86 -5.33 8.73 -12.52
C CYS A 86 -4.25 8.84 -11.43
N PHE A 87 -4.64 9.25 -10.22
CA PHE A 87 -3.74 9.39 -9.07
C PHE A 87 -3.63 8.10 -8.24
N PHE A 88 -4.59 7.18 -8.37
CA PHE A 88 -4.55 5.92 -7.63
C PHE A 88 -3.38 5.04 -8.05
N PRO A 89 -2.73 4.35 -7.09
CA PRO A 89 -1.66 3.39 -7.37
C PRO A 89 -1.98 2.40 -8.48
N ARG A 90 -3.21 1.87 -8.54
CA ARG A 90 -3.66 0.94 -9.59
C ARG A 90 -3.41 1.46 -11.01
N GLU A 91 -3.54 2.77 -11.23
CA GLU A 91 -3.26 3.39 -12.53
C GLU A 91 -1.79 3.79 -12.65
N VAL A 92 -1.22 4.41 -11.62
CA VAL A 92 0.19 4.86 -11.62
C VAL A 92 1.15 3.71 -11.92
N VAL A 93 0.97 2.54 -11.32
CA VAL A 93 1.91 1.41 -11.49
C VAL A 93 1.97 0.86 -12.91
N LYS A 94 0.95 1.07 -13.75
CA LYS A 94 0.96 0.62 -15.15
C LYS A 94 2.09 1.28 -15.95
N HIS A 95 2.44 2.51 -15.57
CA HIS A 95 3.37 3.37 -16.30
C HIS A 95 4.80 3.35 -15.74
N ILE A 96 5.03 2.69 -14.61
CA ILE A 96 6.36 2.58 -14.03
C ILE A 96 7.18 1.53 -14.79
N VAL A 97 8.39 1.92 -15.19
CA VAL A 97 9.35 1.05 -15.89
C VAL A 97 10.30 0.36 -14.91
N ASN A 98 10.82 1.09 -13.92
CA ASN A 98 11.78 0.52 -12.98
C ASN A 98 11.12 -0.48 -12.01
N PRO A 99 11.86 -1.52 -11.55
CA PRO A 99 11.33 -2.49 -10.60
C PRO A 99 10.89 -1.85 -9.27
N VAL A 100 9.65 -2.12 -8.90
CA VAL A 100 9.08 -1.71 -7.61
C VAL A 100 8.74 -2.94 -6.76
N PHE A 101 8.97 -2.82 -5.45
CA PHE A 101 8.46 -3.74 -4.45
C PHE A 101 7.24 -3.12 -3.75
N VAL A 102 6.10 -3.79 -3.84
CA VAL A 102 4.86 -3.40 -3.16
C VAL A 102 4.83 -4.06 -1.78
N LEU A 103 5.04 -3.27 -0.73
CA LEU A 103 4.82 -3.71 0.64
C LEU A 103 3.51 -3.11 1.12
N ASN A 104 2.50 -3.92 1.37
CA ASN A 104 1.21 -3.40 1.84
C ASN A 104 0.52 -4.44 2.73
N PRO A 105 -0.01 -4.07 3.89
CA PRO A 105 -0.89 -4.97 4.63
C PRO A 105 -2.22 -5.14 3.86
N ALA A 106 -2.81 -6.34 3.92
CA ALA A 106 -4.12 -6.62 3.35
C ALA A 106 -5.24 -5.85 4.05
N TYR A 107 -5.07 -5.56 5.34
CA TYR A 107 -5.99 -4.81 6.18
C TYR A 107 -5.29 -3.54 6.68
N ASP A 108 -4.94 -2.65 5.76
CA ASP A 108 -4.26 -1.40 6.10
C ASP A 108 -5.09 -0.56 7.07
N ALA A 109 -4.56 -0.38 8.29
CA ALA A 109 -5.31 0.23 9.38
C ALA A 109 -5.72 1.68 9.09
N TRP A 110 -4.90 2.40 8.33
CA TRP A 110 -5.22 3.77 7.93
C TRP A 110 -6.35 3.76 6.89
N GLN A 111 -6.29 2.88 5.88
CA GLN A 111 -7.34 2.78 4.87
C GLN A 111 -8.67 2.30 5.46
N VAL A 112 -8.64 1.37 6.42
CA VAL A 112 -9.87 0.95 7.11
C VAL A 112 -10.54 2.15 7.80
N GLN A 113 -9.76 3.04 8.43
CA GLN A 113 -10.30 4.21 9.13
C GLN A 113 -10.69 5.40 8.25
N HIS A 114 -10.19 5.51 7.02
CA HIS A 114 -10.40 6.71 6.17
C HIS A 114 -11.00 6.43 4.79
N ALA A 115 -10.79 5.23 4.26
CA ALA A 115 -11.32 4.80 2.98
C ALA A 115 -12.56 3.93 3.15
N LEU A 116 -12.48 2.88 3.98
CA LEU A 116 -13.56 1.91 4.11
C LEU A 116 -14.63 2.35 5.12
N ALA A 117 -14.23 2.72 6.33
CA ALA A 117 -15.13 3.14 7.41
C ALA A 117 -14.69 4.48 8.05
N PRO A 118 -14.67 5.59 7.26
CA PRO A 118 -14.52 6.93 7.81
C PRO A 118 -15.65 7.27 8.79
N GLU A 119 -15.35 8.16 9.75
CA GLU A 119 -16.32 8.58 10.77
C GLU A 119 -17.61 9.15 10.15
N ALA A 120 -17.49 9.86 9.04
CA ALA A 120 -18.62 10.41 8.30
C ALA A 120 -19.56 9.34 7.70
N SER A 121 -19.09 8.11 7.48
CA SER A 121 -19.92 7.00 6.97
C SER A 121 -20.43 6.06 8.06
N ASP A 122 -20.00 6.23 9.32
CA ASP A 122 -20.43 5.43 10.49
C ASP A 122 -21.11 6.28 11.58
N PRO A 123 -22.21 6.99 11.30
CA PRO A 123 -22.85 7.89 12.29
C PRO A 123 -23.40 7.16 13.53
N GLN A 124 -23.62 5.85 13.46
CA GLN A 124 -24.05 5.03 14.60
C GLN A 124 -22.87 4.39 15.36
N HIS A 125 -21.62 4.68 14.97
CA HIS A 125 -20.40 4.15 15.59
C HIS A 125 -20.33 2.61 15.59
N SER A 126 -20.99 1.96 14.64
CA SER A 126 -21.04 0.50 14.53
C SER A 126 -19.69 -0.11 14.18
N TRP A 127 -18.82 0.65 13.50
CA TRP A 127 -17.46 0.27 13.11
C TRP A 127 -16.37 0.78 14.05
N LEU A 128 -16.72 1.58 15.07
CA LEU A 128 -15.75 2.20 15.96
C LEU A 128 -14.81 1.19 16.63
N ASP A 129 -15.34 0.12 17.23
CA ASP A 129 -14.48 -0.88 17.87
C ASP A 129 -13.62 -1.64 16.84
N CYS A 130 -14.22 -2.04 15.71
CA CYS A 130 -13.55 -2.78 14.65
C CYS A 130 -12.38 -2.00 14.01
N ARG A 131 -12.55 -0.68 13.80
CA ARG A 131 -11.51 0.17 13.19
C ARG A 131 -10.39 0.54 14.18
N LEU A 132 -10.65 0.42 15.48
CA LEU A 132 -9.64 0.59 16.53
C LEU A 132 -8.90 -0.70 16.86
N ASP A 133 -9.56 -1.85 16.69
CA ASP A 133 -9.02 -3.17 16.97
C ASP A 133 -9.73 -4.21 16.08
N ILE A 134 -9.00 -4.75 15.09
CA ILE A 134 -9.57 -5.72 14.14
C ILE A 134 -10.13 -6.98 14.83
N SER A 135 -9.64 -7.32 16.03
CA SER A 135 -10.14 -8.47 16.80
C SER A 135 -11.55 -8.26 17.35
N LYS A 136 -12.01 -7.00 17.42
CA LYS A 136 -13.36 -6.63 17.86
C LYS A 136 -14.37 -6.52 16.71
N CYS A 137 -13.95 -6.80 15.48
CA CYS A 137 -14.86 -6.82 14.35
C CYS A 137 -15.87 -7.97 14.48
N SER A 138 -17.15 -7.67 14.26
CA SER A 138 -18.19 -8.69 14.09
C SER A 138 -17.93 -9.54 12.84
N PRO A 139 -18.51 -10.75 12.73
CA PRO A 139 -18.38 -11.58 11.52
C PRO A 139 -18.78 -10.85 10.23
N LYS A 140 -19.79 -9.97 10.29
CA LYS A 140 -20.22 -9.16 9.14
C LYS A 140 -19.15 -8.14 8.73
N GLN A 141 -18.55 -7.45 9.70
CA GLN A 141 -17.47 -6.49 9.44
C GLN A 141 -16.22 -7.17 8.91
N LEU A 142 -15.87 -8.34 9.47
CA LEU A 142 -14.80 -9.17 8.92
C LEU A 142 -15.08 -9.57 7.48
N GLY A 143 -16.32 -9.96 7.14
CA GLY A 143 -16.70 -10.26 5.75
C GLY A 143 -16.46 -9.09 4.79
N ILE A 144 -16.74 -7.85 5.23
CA ILE A 144 -16.45 -6.63 4.45
C ILE A 144 -14.94 -6.38 4.34
N LEU A 145 -14.18 -6.58 5.42
CA LEU A 145 -12.71 -6.51 5.39
C LEU A 145 -12.10 -7.59 4.46
N GLN A 146 -12.69 -8.77 4.34
CA GLN A 146 -12.26 -9.77 3.36
C GLN A 146 -12.54 -9.31 1.92
N GLY A 147 -13.66 -8.62 1.69
CA GLY A 147 -13.91 -7.92 0.43
C GLY A 147 -12.82 -6.90 0.12
N PHE A 148 -12.47 -6.06 1.10
CA PHE A 148 -11.39 -5.06 0.96
C PHE A 148 -10.03 -5.68 0.62
N ARG A 149 -9.68 -6.82 1.23
CA ARG A 149 -8.48 -7.59 0.86
C ARG A 149 -8.52 -8.06 -0.60
N LYS A 150 -9.66 -8.54 -1.08
CA LYS A 150 -9.82 -8.97 -2.49
C LYS A 150 -9.63 -7.79 -3.45
N GLU A 151 -10.17 -6.61 -3.12
CA GLU A 151 -9.93 -5.39 -3.89
C GLU A 151 -8.44 -5.04 -3.98
N LEU A 152 -7.67 -5.16 -2.88
CA LEU A 152 -6.22 -4.99 -2.94
C LEU A 152 -5.56 -5.98 -3.89
N HIS A 153 -5.92 -7.26 -3.81
CA HIS A 153 -5.37 -8.30 -4.66
C HIS A 153 -5.61 -8.03 -6.14
N ASP A 154 -6.80 -7.54 -6.47
CA ASP A 154 -7.18 -7.22 -7.84
C ASP A 154 -6.47 -5.95 -8.32
N ALA A 155 -6.35 -4.94 -7.45
CA ALA A 155 -5.68 -3.68 -7.77
C ALA A 155 -4.17 -3.84 -8.02
N ILE A 156 -3.50 -4.80 -7.38
CA ILE A 156 -2.08 -5.12 -7.62
C ILE A 156 -1.85 -6.10 -8.79
N SER A 157 -2.88 -6.44 -9.58
CA SER A 157 -2.75 -7.41 -10.69
C SER A 157 -1.67 -7.04 -11.71
N GLU A 158 -1.47 -5.75 -11.96
CA GLU A 158 -0.38 -5.27 -12.80
C GLU A 158 1.00 -5.65 -12.24
N ALA A 159 1.21 -5.47 -10.92
CA ALA A 159 2.45 -5.86 -10.25
C ALA A 159 2.68 -7.38 -10.27
N LYS A 160 1.60 -8.19 -10.31
CA LYS A 160 1.70 -9.66 -10.44
C LYS A 160 2.30 -10.08 -11.78
N GLN A 161 2.05 -9.32 -12.84
CA GLN A 161 2.46 -9.65 -14.20
C GLN A 161 3.83 -9.06 -14.57
N LYS A 162 4.25 -7.96 -13.93
CA LYS A 162 5.54 -7.32 -14.23
C LYS A 162 6.73 -8.18 -13.76
N ARG A 163 7.66 -8.45 -14.68
CA ARG A 163 8.91 -9.16 -14.39
C ARG A 163 9.85 -8.31 -13.54
N GLY A 164 10.48 -8.91 -12.54
CA GLY A 164 11.44 -8.24 -11.66
C GLY A 164 10.82 -7.35 -10.60
N TRP A 165 9.50 -7.16 -10.63
CA TRP A 165 8.74 -6.56 -9.52
C TRP A 165 8.57 -7.57 -8.39
N GLY A 166 8.32 -7.07 -7.19
CA GLY A 166 8.04 -7.91 -6.03
C GLY A 166 6.87 -7.37 -5.22
N PHE A 167 6.27 -8.22 -4.41
CA PHE A 167 5.29 -7.78 -3.42
C PHE A 167 5.27 -8.70 -2.20
N TYR A 168 4.89 -8.09 -1.09
CA TYR A 168 4.68 -8.77 0.19
C TYR A 168 3.42 -8.22 0.83
N ILE A 169 2.35 -9.02 0.77
CA ILE A 169 1.04 -8.68 1.31
C ILE A 169 0.76 -9.60 2.49
N ASN A 170 0.92 -9.10 3.72
CA ASN A 170 0.56 -9.85 4.92
C ASN A 170 -0.84 -9.52 5.41
N SER A 171 -1.36 -10.35 6.31
CA SER A 171 -2.72 -10.21 6.84
C SER A 171 -2.80 -9.51 8.18
N CYS A 172 -1.83 -8.64 8.45
CA CYS A 172 -1.80 -7.84 9.66
C CYS A 172 -2.64 -6.57 9.52
N PHE A 173 -3.24 -6.14 10.63
CA PHE A 173 -3.89 -4.85 10.76
C PHE A 173 -2.88 -3.80 11.22
N VAL A 174 -2.20 -3.16 10.27
CA VAL A 174 -1.05 -2.27 10.50
C VAL A 174 -0.96 -1.21 9.41
N HIS A 175 -0.07 -0.24 9.58
CA HIS A 175 0.31 0.76 8.59
C HIS A 175 1.81 1.11 8.78
N CYS A 176 2.55 1.39 7.70
CA CYS A 176 4.01 1.65 7.75
C CYS A 176 4.88 0.56 8.38
N GLN A 177 4.98 -0.56 7.70
CA GLN A 177 5.62 -1.77 8.21
C GLN A 177 7.15 -1.75 8.16
N SER A 178 7.76 -0.97 7.26
CA SER A 178 9.21 -0.87 7.15
C SER A 178 9.84 0.12 8.12
N LEU A 179 9.04 0.95 8.81
CA LEU A 179 9.53 1.98 9.72
C LEU A 179 9.79 1.48 11.15
N ASN A 180 9.31 0.29 11.49
CA ASN A 180 9.43 -0.29 12.82
C ASN A 180 10.22 -1.60 12.74
N SER A 181 11.27 -1.75 13.55
CA SER A 181 12.10 -2.96 13.59
C SER A 181 11.29 -4.21 13.97
N LEU A 182 10.27 -4.07 14.82
CA LEU A 182 9.38 -5.16 15.20
C LEU A 182 8.64 -5.75 14.00
N THR A 183 8.15 -4.92 13.08
CA THR A 183 7.45 -5.39 11.89
C THR A 183 8.41 -5.72 10.75
N TRP A 184 9.50 -4.95 10.60
CA TRP A 184 10.47 -5.08 9.53
C TRP A 184 11.39 -6.31 9.67
N HIS A 185 12.10 -6.42 10.79
CA HIS A 185 13.10 -7.47 11.00
C HIS A 185 13.44 -7.70 12.48
N SER A 186 12.71 -8.63 13.10
CA SER A 186 12.92 -9.11 14.45
C SER A 186 12.58 -10.60 14.55
N PRO A 187 13.00 -11.30 15.62
CA PRO A 187 12.61 -12.69 15.86
C PRO A 187 11.09 -12.91 15.87
N THR A 188 10.32 -11.89 16.25
CA THR A 188 8.86 -11.92 16.35
C THR A 188 8.17 -11.16 15.22
N SER A 189 8.88 -10.73 14.17
CA SER A 189 8.24 -10.03 13.04
C SER A 189 7.15 -10.85 12.37
N PRO A 190 6.17 -10.19 11.74
CA PRO A 190 5.22 -10.86 10.87
C PRO A 190 5.96 -11.64 9.77
N ARG A 191 5.48 -12.85 9.51
CA ARG A 191 6.06 -13.77 8.53
C ARG A 191 4.98 -14.30 7.60
N VAL A 192 5.33 -14.35 6.32
CA VAL A 192 4.59 -15.03 5.25
C VAL A 192 5.56 -16.03 4.66
N ASN A 193 5.15 -17.29 4.54
CA ASN A 193 6.02 -18.39 4.12
C ASN A 193 7.35 -18.42 4.89
N ASN A 194 7.27 -18.23 6.22
CA ASN A 194 8.38 -18.19 7.17
C ASN A 194 9.44 -17.08 6.94
N LYS A 195 9.16 -16.09 6.09
CA LYS A 195 10.07 -14.96 5.80
C LYS A 195 9.51 -13.65 6.37
N SER A 196 10.36 -12.93 7.10
CA SER A 196 10.09 -11.54 7.49
C SER A 196 10.11 -10.62 6.28
N ILE A 197 9.58 -9.41 6.46
CA ILE A 197 9.54 -8.38 5.41
C ILE A 197 10.95 -8.07 4.91
N ALA A 198 11.92 -7.84 5.81
CA ALA A 198 13.28 -7.52 5.42
C ALA A 198 14.00 -8.65 4.68
N GLU A 199 13.73 -9.91 5.06
CA GLU A 199 14.29 -11.08 4.35
C GLU A 199 13.73 -11.15 2.93
N ALA A 200 12.42 -10.97 2.77
CA ALA A 200 11.75 -10.97 1.47
C ALA A 200 12.20 -9.79 0.59
N VAL A 201 12.25 -8.57 1.13
CA VAL A 201 12.77 -7.40 0.40
C VAL A 201 14.24 -7.59 0.05
N GLY A 202 15.05 -8.15 0.94
CA GLY A 202 16.45 -8.45 0.65
C GLY A 202 16.59 -9.48 -0.48
N ASP A 203 15.80 -10.55 -0.44
CA ASP A 203 15.80 -11.59 -1.47
C ASP A 203 15.47 -11.00 -2.84
N TRP A 204 14.46 -10.14 -2.91
CA TRP A 204 14.12 -9.41 -4.13
C TRP A 204 15.16 -8.36 -4.52
N PHE A 205 15.64 -7.55 -3.58
CA PHE A 205 16.54 -6.43 -3.84
C PHE A 205 17.85 -6.91 -4.45
N PHE A 206 18.38 -8.04 -3.98
CA PHE A 206 19.62 -8.64 -4.47
C PHE A 206 19.42 -9.68 -5.60
N ASP A 207 18.22 -9.82 -6.16
CA ASP A 207 17.86 -10.81 -7.19
C ASP A 207 18.13 -12.27 -6.78
N ARG A 208 18.01 -12.61 -5.50
CA ARG A 208 18.19 -13.99 -5.02
C ARG A 208 17.03 -14.90 -5.41
N ARG A 209 15.81 -14.37 -5.48
CA ARG A 209 14.60 -15.05 -5.97
C ARG A 209 13.50 -14.06 -6.33
N GLU A 210 12.49 -14.53 -7.05
CA GLU A 210 11.22 -13.83 -7.17
C GLU A 210 10.46 -13.84 -5.82
N VAL A 211 9.84 -12.71 -5.49
CA VAL A 211 9.12 -12.51 -4.23
C VAL A 211 7.73 -11.96 -4.56
N LYS A 212 6.74 -12.85 -4.49
CA LYS A 212 5.34 -12.59 -4.81
C LYS A 212 4.47 -13.22 -3.72
N GLU A 213 4.57 -12.65 -2.52
CA GLU A 213 3.99 -13.23 -1.31
C GLU A 213 2.64 -12.59 -1.00
N ILE A 214 1.61 -13.41 -0.85
CA ILE A 214 0.29 -13.02 -0.37
C ILE A 214 -0.12 -13.99 0.74
N ASP A 215 -0.47 -13.43 1.89
CA ASP A 215 -0.84 -14.18 3.08
C ASP A 215 -2.31 -14.65 3.05
N CYS A 216 -2.68 -15.55 3.96
CA CYS A 216 -4.04 -16.08 4.11
C CYS A 216 -5.03 -15.04 4.70
N GLU A 217 -6.33 -15.30 4.76
CA GLU A 217 -7.28 -14.32 5.32
C GLU A 217 -7.15 -14.19 6.86
N TYR A 218 -7.23 -12.97 7.41
CA TYR A 218 -7.26 -12.74 8.86
C TYR A 218 -8.37 -13.58 9.52
N PRO A 219 -8.14 -14.19 10.70
CA PRO A 219 -7.01 -14.04 11.63
C PRO A 219 -5.90 -15.10 11.48
N CYS A 220 -5.64 -15.61 10.28
CA CYS A 220 -4.79 -16.80 10.11
C CYS A 220 -3.32 -16.64 10.51
N ASN A 221 -2.76 -15.42 10.49
CA ASN A 221 -1.33 -15.21 10.70
C ASN A 221 -1.04 -14.83 12.17
N PRO A 222 -0.54 -15.78 12.99
CA PRO A 222 -0.32 -15.55 14.41
C PRO A 222 0.91 -14.67 14.70
N THR A 223 1.72 -14.36 13.68
CA THR A 223 2.94 -13.54 13.84
C THR A 223 2.67 -12.03 13.69
N CYS A 224 1.42 -11.66 13.38
CA CYS A 224 1.04 -10.26 13.21
C CYS A 224 1.04 -9.47 14.52
N HIS A 225 1.67 -8.30 14.48
CA HIS A 225 1.50 -7.25 15.50
C HIS A 225 0.42 -6.29 15.05
N ASN A 226 -0.84 -6.64 15.34
CA ASN A 226 -1.99 -5.80 14.97
C ASN A 226 -2.02 -4.53 15.83
N LEU A 227 -2.29 -3.40 15.21
CA LEU A 227 -2.47 -2.14 15.91
C LEU A 227 -3.76 -2.17 16.74
N VAL A 228 -3.67 -1.68 17.97
CA VAL A 228 -4.80 -1.43 18.86
C VAL A 228 -4.77 0.05 19.21
N PHE A 229 -5.77 0.79 18.76
CA PHE A 229 -5.83 2.23 18.90
C PHE A 229 -6.65 2.63 20.13
N ALA A 230 -6.13 3.56 20.93
CA ALA A 230 -6.92 4.17 22.02
C ALA A 230 -7.98 5.14 21.48
N ARG A 231 -7.72 5.75 20.32
CA ARG A 231 -8.58 6.71 19.60
C ARG A 231 -8.28 6.61 18.10
N PRO A 232 -9.23 7.02 17.22
CA PRO A 232 -8.98 7.04 15.79
C PRO A 232 -7.78 7.91 15.40
N PHE A 233 -7.18 7.61 14.25
CA PHE A 233 -6.20 8.51 13.63
C PHE A 233 -6.81 9.91 13.47
N LYS A 234 -6.06 10.93 13.89
CA LYS A 234 -6.36 12.32 13.58
C LYS A 234 -5.42 12.76 12.45
N ILE A 235 -6.00 13.31 11.38
CA ILE A 235 -5.27 14.02 10.32
C ILE A 235 -5.09 15.47 10.77
#